data_AF-A0AA51HDJ4-F1
#
_entry.id   AF-A0AA51HDJ4-F1
#
_cell.length_a   1.000
_cell.length_b   1.000
_cell.length_c   1.000
_cell.angle_alpha   90.00
_cell.angle_beta   90.00
_cell.angle_gamma   90.00
#
_symmetry.space_group_name_H-M   'P 1'
#
loop_
_entity.id
_entity.type
_entity.pdbx_description
1 polymer ?
#
loop_
_entity_poly.entity_id
_entity_poly.type
_entity_poly.pdbx_seq_one_letter_code
_entity_poly.pdbx_strand_id
1 'polypeptide(L)' 'MENSMFCYQCEQTLGGKGCVKSGVCGKNPIVANLQDVLIHELKGIGFYGQKNLEKGLKIRRCS' A
#
# COMPACT_ATOMS: atom_id res chain seq x y z
N MET A 1 1.60 -22.02 0.03
CA MET A 1 1.03 -20.67 -0.02
C MET A 1 0.73 -20.37 -1.46
N GLU A 2 -0.56 -20.23 -1.79
CA GLU A 2 -0.94 -19.78 -3.13
C GLU A 2 -0.61 -18.28 -3.22
N ASN A 3 0.16 -17.87 -4.24
CA ASN A 3 0.53 -16.48 -4.47
C ASN A 3 -0.68 -15.69 -5.01
N SER A 4 -1.73 -15.55 -4.19
CA SER A 4 -2.88 -14.70 -4.47
C SER A 4 -2.59 -13.24 -4.12
N MET A 5 -3.25 -12.31 -4.81
CA MET A 5 -3.17 -10.86 -4.53
C MET A 5 -4.56 -10.23 -4.67
N PHE A 6 -4.70 -8.95 -4.33
CA PHE A 6 -5.83 -8.14 -4.75
C PHE A 6 -5.35 -6.72 -5.05
N CYS A 7 -5.54 -6.25 -6.29
CA CYS A 7 -5.13 -4.91 -6.68
C CYS A 7 -6.13 -4.28 -7.66
N TYR A 8 -6.68 -3.14 -7.27
CA TYR A 8 -7.70 -2.38 -8.02
C TYR A 8 -7.33 -0.90 -8.28
N GLN A 9 -6.05 -0.53 -8.13
CA GLN A 9 -5.63 0.88 -8.09
C GLN A 9 -5.65 1.63 -9.43
N CYS A 10 -5.59 0.91 -10.56
CA CYS A 10 -5.55 1.52 -11.88
C CYS A 10 -6.83 1.25 -12.65
N GLU A 11 -7.12 2.10 -13.63
CA GLU A 11 -8.31 1.97 -14.49
C GLU A 11 -8.37 0.61 -15.20
N GLN A 12 -7.21 0.10 -15.65
CA GLN A 12 -7.11 -1.08 -16.50
C GLN A 12 -7.30 -2.42 -15.78
N THR A 13 -7.71 -2.41 -14.50
CA THR A 13 -7.86 -3.64 -13.71
C THR A 13 -8.70 -4.71 -14.40
N LEU A 14 -8.42 -5.99 -14.11
CA LEU A 14 -9.09 -7.09 -14.78
C LEU A 14 -10.62 -6.99 -14.61
N GLY A 15 -11.32 -6.84 -15.74
CA GLY A 15 -12.78 -6.68 -15.78
C GLY A 15 -13.30 -5.42 -15.06
N GLY A 16 -12.47 -4.40 -14.82
CA GLY A 16 -12.83 -3.19 -14.09
C GLY A 16 -13.14 -3.40 -12.61
N LYS A 17 -12.73 -4.54 -12.02
CA LYS A 17 -13.03 -4.90 -10.62
C LYS A 17 -11.78 -5.02 -9.76
N GLY A 18 -10.79 -5.77 -10.23
CA GLY A 18 -9.58 -6.02 -9.46
C GLY A 18 -8.77 -7.20 -10.00
N CYS A 19 -7.45 -7.07 -9.91
CA CYS A 19 -6.52 -8.11 -10.30
C CYS A 19 -6.29 -9.05 -9.10
N VAL A 20 -6.60 -10.35 -9.25
CA VAL A 20 -6.53 -11.34 -8.14
C VAL A 20 -5.40 -12.37 -8.26
N LYS A 21 -4.88 -12.57 -9.47
CA LYS A 21 -3.82 -13.57 -9.77
C LYS A 21 -2.54 -12.94 -10.33
N SER A 22 -2.69 -11.90 -11.14
CA SER A 22 -1.60 -11.08 -11.68
C SER A 22 -2.17 -9.76 -12.16
N GLY A 23 -1.38 -8.69 -12.10
CA GLY A 23 -1.79 -7.38 -12.58
C GLY A 23 -1.80 -7.33 -14.10
N VAL A 24 -2.81 -6.69 -14.69
CA VAL A 24 -2.82 -6.38 -16.13
C VAL A 24 -1.63 -5.53 -16.56
N CYS A 25 -1.04 -4.77 -15.63
CA CYS A 25 0.16 -3.96 -15.79
C CYS A 25 1.46 -4.77 -15.61
N GLY A 26 1.39 -6.09 -15.46
CA GLY A 26 2.54 -6.96 -15.22
C GLY A 26 2.96 -7.08 -13.74
N LYS A 27 2.23 -6.47 -12.80
CA LYS A 27 2.52 -6.58 -11.36
C LYS A 27 2.31 -8.02 -10.87
N ASN A 28 3.40 -8.66 -10.41
CA ASN A 28 3.40 -9.98 -9.80
C ASN A 28 2.73 -9.94 -8.39
N PRO A 29 1.97 -10.97 -7.99
CA PRO A 29 1.42 -11.11 -6.64
C PRO A 29 2.38 -10.84 -5.48
N ILE A 30 3.64 -11.26 -5.58
CA ILE A 30 4.64 -11.01 -4.53
C ILE A 30 4.87 -9.51 -4.37
N VAL A 31 5.02 -8.79 -5.49
CA VAL A 31 5.19 -7.33 -5.49
C VAL A 31 3.92 -6.63 -5.00
N ALA A 32 2.74 -7.12 -5.38
CA ALA A 32 1.47 -6.59 -4.88
C ALA A 32 1.37 -6.71 -3.35
N ASN A 33 1.66 -7.90 -2.80
CA ASN A 33 1.58 -8.15 -1.37
C ASN A 33 2.65 -7.36 -0.59
N LEU A 34 3.85 -7.19 -1.14
CA LEU A 34 4.87 -6.32 -0.54
C LEU A 34 4.45 -4.84 -0.55
N GLN A 35 3.77 -4.38 -1.60
CA GLN A 35 3.19 -3.03 -1.62
C GLN A 35 2.09 -2.88 -0.56
N ASP A 36 1.26 -3.90 -0.33
CA ASP A 36 0.25 -3.88 0.74
C ASP A 36 0.89 -3.79 2.13
N VAL A 37 1.95 -4.55 2.39
CA VAL A 37 2.73 -4.46 3.64
C VAL A 37 3.36 -3.08 3.79
N LEU A 38 3.97 -2.54 2.74
CA LEU A 38 4.53 -1.19 2.78
C LEU A 38 3.47 -0.14 3.16
N ILE A 39 2.28 -0.21 2.57
CA ILE A 39 1.17 0.69 2.92
C ILE A 39 0.70 0.48 4.36
N HIS A 40 0.68 -0.76 4.86
CA HIS A 40 0.36 -1.05 6.26
C HIS A 40 1.33 -0.34 7.22
N GLU A 41 2.63 -0.48 7.00
CA GLU A 41 3.67 0.15 7.82
C GLU A 41 3.58 1.69 7.74
N LEU A 42 3.36 2.24 6.54
CA LEU A 42 3.19 3.68 6.35
C LEU A 42 1.97 4.23 7.10
N LYS A 43 0.87 3.46 7.21
CA LYS A 43 -0.27 3.84 8.06
C LYS A 43 0.12 3.89 9.53
N GLY A 44 0.92 2.93 10.02
CA GLY A 44 1.45 2.95 11.38
C GLY A 44 2.33 4.17 11.66
N ILE A 45 3.26 4.47 10.75
CA ILE A 45 4.10 5.68 10.82
C ILE A 45 3.22 6.95 10.82
N GLY A 46 2.22 7.01 9.94
CA GLY A 46 1.26 8.11 9.85
C GLY A 46 0.47 8.30 11.15
N PHE A 47 0.03 7.22 11.79
CA PHE A 47 -0.67 7.26 13.07
C PHE A 47 0.19 7.90 14.18
N TYR A 48 1.42 7.43 14.36
CA TYR A 48 2.33 8.02 15.36
C TYR A 48 2.74 9.45 14.99
N GLY A 49 2.92 9.73 13.70
CA GLY A 49 3.14 11.07 13.20
C GLY A 49 2.02 12.01 13.63
N GLN A 50 0.76 11.64 13.39
CA GLN A 50 -0.40 12.42 13.81
C GLN A 50 -0.43 12.61 15.33
N LYS A 51 -0.19 11.55 16.12
CA LYS A 51 -0.16 11.64 17.59
C LYS A 51 0.93 12.58 18.12
N ASN A 52 2.07 12.65 17.45
CA ASN A 52 3.14 13.57 17.82
C ASN A 52 2.77 15.02 17.50
N LEU A 53 2.13 15.27 16.34
CA LEU A 53 1.62 16.59 15.98
C LEU A 53 0.54 17.09 16.95
N GLU A 54 -0.38 16.22 17.36
CA GLU A 54 -1.40 16.52 18.39
C GLU A 54 -0.78 16.94 19.74
N LYS A 55 0.42 16.42 20.07
CA LYS A 55 1.19 16.80 21.27
C LYS A 55 2.06 18.05 21.07
N GLY A 56 2.01 18.69 19.90
CA GLY A 56 2.83 19.85 19.56
C GLY A 56 4.30 19.52 19.28
N LEU A 57 4.66 18.24 19.11
CA LEU A 57 6.02 17.84 18.77
C LEU A 57 6.30 18.12 17.29
N LYS A 58 7.46 18.71 17.00
CA LYS A 58 7.89 18.96 15.61
C LYS A 58 8.47 17.68 15.01
N ILE A 59 7.86 17.20 13.92
CA ILE A 59 8.40 16.11 13.12
C ILE A 59 9.35 16.70 12.08
N ARG A 60 10.62 16.29 12.11
CA ARG A 60 11.59 16.67 11.08
C ARG A 60 11.21 15.97 9.78
N ARG A 61 11.06 16.72 8.69
CA ARG A 61 11.06 16.13 7.35
C ARG A 61 12.50 15.78 6.99
N CYS A 62 12.72 14.57 6.49
CA CYS A 62 13.93 14.30 5.73
C CYS A 62 13.81 15.09 4.42
N SER A 63 14.85 15.88 4.14
CA SER A 63 15.00 16.73 2.94
C SER A 63 15.19 15.92 1.68
#